data_AF-A0A6M0SZ17-F1
#
_entry.id   AF-A0A6M0SZ17-F1
#
_cell.length_a   1.000
_cell.length_b   1.000
_cell.length_c   1.000
_cell.angle_alpha   90.00
_cell.angle_beta   90.00
_cell.angle_gamma   90.00
#
_symmetry.space_group_name_H-M   'P 1'
#
loop_
_entity.id
_entity.type
_entity.pdbx_description
1 polymer ?
#
loop_
_entity_poly.entity_id
_entity_poly.type
_entity_poly.pdbx_seq_one_letter_code
_entity_poly.pdbx_strand_id
1 'polypeptide(L)'
;MKYYLQDILYVFRLSFYLFFISFVIGCLIGAVLPSRSFYVIFLWGCRMSQYIAVFGMAVAGISFTKEELLRPLNREKQWKNYFKKLNLSFVILFMSILSLMISYTIQSLFFRIIIK
;
A
#
# COMPACT_ATOMS: atom_id res chain seq x y z
N MET A 1 19.73 -7.02 14.55
CA MET A 1 19.36 -5.89 13.66
C MET A 1 19.41 -6.21 12.17
N LYS A 2 20.48 -6.83 11.65
CA LYS A 2 20.66 -7.07 10.19
C LYS A 2 19.42 -7.66 9.48
N TYR A 3 18.79 -8.68 10.05
CA TYR A 3 17.60 -9.33 9.45
C TYR A 3 16.33 -8.46 9.52
N TYR A 4 16.11 -7.71 10.59
CA TYR A 4 14.99 -6.77 10.67
C TYR A 4 15.12 -5.65 9.62
N LEU A 5 16.33 -5.17 9.39
CA LEU A 5 16.57 -4.12 8.41
C LEU A 5 16.34 -4.62 6.98
N GLN A 6 16.68 -5.88 6.69
CA GLN A 6 16.35 -6.54 5.42
C GLN A 6 14.85 -6.65 5.22
N ASP A 7 14.12 -7.11 6.23
CA ASP A 7 12.67 -7.23 6.19
C ASP A 7 12.02 -5.85 5.93
N ILE A 8 12.44 -4.80 6.64
CA ILE A 8 11.92 -3.42 6.47
C ILE A 8 12.19 -2.88 5.05
N LEU A 9 13.40 -3.05 4.52
CA LEU A 9 13.72 -2.63 3.15
C LEU A 9 12.86 -3.35 2.12
N TYR A 10 12.59 -4.64 2.35
CA TYR A 10 11.73 -5.42 1.48
C TYR A 10 10.27 -4.96 1.56
N VAL A 11 9.75 -4.70 2.77
CA VAL A 11 8.43 -4.06 2.98
C VAL A 11 8.32 -2.74 2.22
N PHE A 12 9.36 -1.89 2.30
CA PHE A 12 9.39 -0.61 1.62
C PHE A 12 9.33 -0.76 0.10
N ARG A 13 10.06 -1.73 -0.46
CA ARG A 13 9.95 -2.05 -1.90
C ARG A 13 8.53 -2.52 -2.25
N LEU A 14 7.94 -3.36 -1.42
CA LEU A 14 6.58 -3.88 -1.60
C LEU A 14 5.52 -2.79 -1.53
N SER A 15 5.70 -1.78 -0.68
CA SER A 15 4.76 -0.65 -0.61
C SER A 15 4.74 0.18 -1.89
N PHE A 16 5.88 0.32 -2.58
CA PHE A 16 5.90 0.93 -3.92
C PHE A 16 5.12 0.11 -4.93
N TYR A 17 5.29 -1.21 -4.96
CA TYR A 17 4.51 -2.06 -5.86
C TYR A 17 3.01 -1.95 -5.57
N LEU A 18 2.62 -1.98 -4.30
CA LEU A 18 1.22 -1.80 -3.88
C LEU A 18 0.68 -0.45 -4.37
N PHE A 19 1.44 0.63 -4.17
CA PHE A 19 1.09 1.96 -4.65
C PHE A 19 0.92 1.99 -6.18
N PHE A 20 1.91 1.55 -6.95
CA PHE A 20 1.84 1.63 -8.41
C PHE A 20 0.69 0.82 -9.00
N ILE A 21 0.46 -0.40 -8.52
CA ILE A 21 -0.63 -1.26 -9.01
C ILE A 21 -1.98 -0.59 -8.74
N SER A 22 -2.20 -0.14 -7.50
CA SER A 22 -3.45 0.55 -7.11
C SER A 22 -3.63 1.88 -7.85
N PHE A 23 -2.54 2.61 -8.09
CA PHE A 23 -2.55 3.86 -8.81
C PHE A 23 -2.96 3.68 -10.27
N VAL A 24 -2.39 2.69 -10.97
CA VAL A 24 -2.76 2.37 -12.36
C VAL A 24 -4.23 1.99 -12.44
N ILE A 25 -4.74 1.17 -11.52
CA ILE A 25 -6.16 0.82 -11.44
C ILE A 25 -7.02 2.08 -11.27
N GLY A 26 -6.62 2.99 -10.38
CA GLY A 26 -7.33 4.25 -10.18
C GLY A 26 -7.31 5.16 -11.41
N CYS A 27 -6.19 5.24 -12.13
CA CYS A 27 -6.13 6.00 -13.38
C CYS A 27 -7.05 5.40 -14.45
N LEU A 28 -7.13 4.07 -14.56
CA LEU A 28 -8.07 3.41 -15.48
C LEU A 28 -9.52 3.75 -15.14
N ILE A 29 -9.89 3.73 -13.85
CA ILE A 29 -11.22 4.16 -13.38
C ILE A 29 -11.47 5.63 -13.71
N GLY A 30 -10.49 6.49 -13.44
CA GLY A 30 -10.55 7.92 -13.73
C GLY A 30 -10.73 8.22 -15.22
N ALA A 31 -10.14 7.41 -16.11
CA ALA A 31 -10.24 7.59 -17.56
C ALA A 31 -11.62 7.24 -18.13
N VAL A 32 -12.38 6.36 -17.46
CA VAL A 32 -13.74 5.98 -17.86
C VAL A 32 -14.77 7.06 -17.45
N LEU A 33 -14.43 7.91 -16.48
CA LEU A 33 -15.33 8.97 -16.02
C LEU A 33 -15.52 10.08 -17.08
N PRO A 34 -16.70 10.72 -17.13
CA PRO A 34 -17.05 11.70 -18.15
C PRO A 34 -16.17 12.97 -18.09
N SER A 35 -15.63 13.31 -16.92
CA SER A 35 -14.67 14.41 -16.75
C SER A 35 -13.25 13.95 -17.08
N ARG A 36 -12.91 13.91 -18.38
CA ARG A 36 -11.60 13.47 -18.90
C ARG A 36 -10.44 14.44 -18.68
N SER A 37 -10.43 15.22 -17.59
CA SER A 37 -9.28 16.07 -17.29
C SER A 37 -8.14 15.24 -16.71
N PHE A 38 -6.92 15.54 -17.14
CA PHE A 38 -5.72 14.85 -16.63
C PHE A 38 -5.61 14.93 -15.10
N TYR A 39 -6.05 16.06 -14.53
CA TYR A 39 -6.16 16.25 -13.08
C TYR A 39 -7.06 15.21 -12.41
N VAL A 40 -8.27 14.98 -12.95
CA VAL A 40 -9.23 14.03 -12.38
C VAL A 40 -8.70 12.60 -12.48
N ILE A 41 -8.09 12.22 -13.61
CA ILE A 41 -7.51 10.89 -13.81
C ILE A 41 -6.39 10.62 -12.79
N PHE A 42 -5.48 11.59 -12.61
CA PHE A 42 -4.40 11.48 -11.64
C PHE A 42 -4.90 11.40 -10.20
N LEU A 43 -5.90 12.22 -9.87
CA LEU A 43 -6.51 12.23 -8.54
C LEU A 43 -7.17 10.89 -8.21
N TRP A 44 -7.85 10.27 -9.18
CA TRP A 44 -8.42 8.94 -9.02
C TRP A 44 -7.35 7.86 -8.83
N GLY A 45 -6.22 7.97 -9.53
CA GLY A 45 -5.04 7.14 -9.26
C GLY A 45 -4.62 7.20 -7.79
N CYS A 46 -4.42 8.40 -7.26
CA CYS A 46 -4.03 8.58 -5.86
C CYS A 46 -5.09 8.07 -4.87
N ARG A 47 -6.37 8.37 -5.12
CA ARG A 47 -7.48 7.94 -4.25
C ARG A 47 -7.60 6.42 -4.15
N MET A 48 -7.45 5.69 -5.26
CA MET A 48 -7.50 4.22 -5.19
C MET A 48 -6.35 3.63 -4.37
N SER A 49 -5.14 4.20 -4.49
CA SER A 49 -4.04 3.81 -3.61
C SER A 49 -4.33 4.08 -2.13
N GLN A 50 -4.98 5.22 -1.83
CA GLN A 50 -5.38 5.55 -0.46
C GLN A 50 -6.45 4.58 0.07
N TYR A 51 -7.47 4.25 -0.72
CA TYR A 51 -8.50 3.29 -0.31
C TYR A 51 -7.93 1.89 -0.04
N ILE A 52 -7.06 1.40 -0.93
CA ILE A 52 -6.41 0.10 -0.75
C ILE A 52 -5.51 0.10 0.48
N ALA A 53 -4.77 1.19 0.73
CA ALA A 53 -3.96 1.32 1.92
C ALA A 53 -4.81 1.36 3.21
N VAL A 54 -5.91 2.13 3.25
CA VAL A 54 -6.81 2.16 4.39
C VAL A 54 -7.43 0.79 4.65
N PHE A 55 -7.85 0.09 3.59
CA PHE A 55 -8.34 -1.27 3.69
C PHE A 55 -7.28 -2.24 4.26
N GLY A 56 -6.05 -2.16 3.75
CA GLY A 56 -4.92 -2.97 4.27
C GLY A 56 -4.65 -2.71 5.75
N MET A 57 -4.71 -1.46 6.21
CA MET A 57 -4.59 -1.13 7.63
C MET A 57 -5.75 -1.70 8.46
N ALA A 58 -6.99 -1.64 7.96
CA ALA A 58 -8.14 -2.23 8.63
C ALA A 58 -7.97 -3.75 8.78
N VAL A 59 -7.53 -4.44 7.72
CA VAL A 59 -7.23 -5.88 7.75
C VAL A 59 -6.15 -6.20 8.79
N ALA A 60 -5.08 -5.41 8.84
CA ALA A 60 -4.03 -5.57 9.84
C ALA A 60 -4.57 -5.36 11.27
N GLY A 61 -5.41 -4.35 11.49
CA GLY A 61 -6.05 -4.08 12.78
C GLY A 61 -6.96 -5.23 13.24
N ILE A 62 -7.79 -5.77 12.35
CA ILE A 62 -8.61 -6.95 12.64
C ILE A 62 -7.72 -8.14 13.01
N SER A 63 -6.61 -8.32 12.30
CA SER A 63 -5.67 -9.40 12.59
C SER A 63 -4.99 -9.28 13.96
N PHE A 64 -4.82 -8.07 14.51
CA PHE A 64 -4.27 -7.91 15.86
C PHE A 64 -5.30 -8.13 16.97
N THR A 65 -6.59 -7.96 16.69
CA THR A 65 -7.67 -8.10 17.68
C THR A 65 -8.20 -9.53 17.79
N LYS A 66 -8.12 -10.30 16.72
CA LYS A 66 -8.55 -11.70 16.69
C LYS A 66 -7.37 -12.60 16.36
N GLU A 67 -6.60 -12.97 17.38
CA GLU A 67 -5.46 -13.88 17.22
C GLU A 67 -5.86 -15.24 16.63
N GLU A 68 -7.11 -15.67 16.79
CA GLU A 68 -7.65 -16.89 16.16
C GLU A 68 -7.65 -16.85 14.62
N LEU A 69 -7.67 -15.65 14.02
CA LEU A 69 -7.54 -15.45 12.58
C LEU A 69 -6.08 -15.48 12.10
N LEU A 70 -5.10 -15.41 13.02
CA LEU A 70 -3.66 -15.55 12.75
C LEU A 70 -3.25 -17.03 12.67
N ARG A 71 -4.10 -17.90 12.12
CA ARG A 71 -3.71 -19.28 11.84
C ARG A 71 -2.36 -19.30 11.10
N PRO A 72 -1.49 -20.28 11.38
CA PRO A 72 -0.18 -20.35 10.75
C PRO A 72 -0.33 -20.28 9.22
N LEU A 73 0.49 -19.43 8.59
CA LEU A 73 0.42 -19.24 7.14
C LEU A 73 0.52 -20.59 6.44
N ASN A 74 -0.40 -20.86 5.51
CA ASN A 74 -0.42 -22.10 4.72
C ASN A 74 0.82 -22.27 3.79
N ARG A 75 1.82 -21.38 3.89
CA ARG A 75 3.13 -21.42 3.22
C ARG A 75 4.25 -20.74 4.05
N GLU A 76 4.32 -21.03 5.34
CA GLU A 76 5.30 -20.40 6.25
C GLU A 76 6.77 -20.52 5.77
N LYS A 77 7.14 -21.64 5.12
CA LYS A 77 8.48 -21.82 4.53
C LYS A 77 8.77 -20.81 3.43
N GLN A 78 7.80 -20.49 2.57
CA GLN A 78 7.97 -19.48 1.52
C GLN A 78 8.00 -18.07 2.13
N TRP A 79 7.20 -17.81 3.16
CA TRP A 79 7.23 -16.56 3.90
C TRP A 79 8.62 -16.27 4.47
N LYS A 80 9.22 -17.28 5.11
CA LYS A 80 10.57 -17.20 5.70
C LYS A 80 11.70 -16.94 4.71
N ASN A 81 11.48 -17.14 3.41
CA ASN A 81 12.44 -16.76 2.37
C ASN A 81 12.51 -15.24 2.16
N TYR A 82 11.42 -14.53 2.42
CA TYR A 82 11.30 -13.08 2.22
C TYR A 82 11.34 -12.29 3.52
N PHE A 83 10.72 -12.81 4.57
CA PHE A 83 10.61 -12.16 5.88
C PHE A 83 11.11 -13.11 6.96
N LYS A 84 12.22 -12.74 7.60
CA LYS A 84 12.87 -13.58 8.62
C LYS A 84 12.32 -13.35 10.02
N LYS A 85 11.78 -12.16 10.28
CA LYS A 85 11.37 -11.68 11.60
C LYS A 85 9.97 -11.05 11.60
N LEU A 86 9.55 -10.44 10.50
CA LEU A 86 8.22 -9.80 10.43
C LEU A 86 7.11 -10.82 10.15
N ASN A 87 6.01 -10.69 10.90
CA ASN A 87 4.77 -11.43 10.65
C ASN A 87 3.95 -10.74 9.55
N LEU A 88 3.06 -11.51 8.91
CA LEU A 88 2.22 -11.04 7.80
C LEU A 88 1.45 -9.76 8.14
N SER A 89 0.83 -9.69 9.32
CA SER A 89 0.02 -8.54 9.72
C SER A 89 0.84 -7.27 9.89
N PHE A 90 2.06 -7.37 10.42
CA PHE A 90 2.98 -6.24 10.48
C PHE A 90 3.44 -5.81 9.08
N VAL A 91 3.71 -6.77 8.19
CA VAL A 91 4.06 -6.45 6.80
C VAL A 91 2.92 -5.71 6.10
N ILE A 92 1.68 -6.20 6.22
CA ILE A 92 0.50 -5.53 5.65
C ILE A 92 0.33 -4.14 6.24
N LEU A 93 0.46 -3.98 7.56
CA LEU A 93 0.37 -2.69 8.24
C LEU A 93 1.40 -1.70 7.68
N PHE A 94 2.69 -2.06 7.72
CA PHE A 94 3.76 -1.18 7.28
C PHE A 94 3.66 -0.86 5.79
N MET A 95 3.35 -1.85 4.95
CA MET A 95 3.15 -1.61 3.52
C MET A 95 2.02 -0.60 3.27
N SER A 96 0.92 -0.74 4.01
CA SER A 96 -0.24 0.12 3.87
C SER A 96 0.05 1.54 4.32
N ILE A 97 0.69 1.72 5.48
CA ILE A 97 1.10 3.05 5.98
C ILE A 97 2.05 3.73 4.97
N LEU A 98 3.07 3.02 4.51
CA LEU A 98 4.04 3.57 3.55
C LEU A 98 3.37 3.92 2.21
N SER A 99 2.52 3.05 1.68
CA SER A 99 1.76 3.31 0.45
C SER A 99 0.84 4.52 0.59
N LEU A 100 0.22 4.70 1.76
CA LEU A 100 -0.63 5.86 2.05
C LEU A 100 0.20 7.15 2.07
N MET A 101 1.33 7.15 2.76
CA MET A 101 2.25 8.29 2.80
C MET A 101 2.72 8.68 1.40
N ILE A 102 3.18 7.70 0.61
CA ILE A 102 3.62 7.91 -0.78
C ILE A 102 2.50 8.56 -1.60
N SER A 103 1.28 8.03 -1.51
CA SER A 103 0.14 8.55 -2.25
C SER A 103 -0.18 10.02 -1.90
N TYR A 104 -0.23 10.36 -0.61
CA TYR A 104 -0.48 11.73 -0.18
C TYR A 104 0.65 12.68 -0.58
N THR A 105 1.92 12.25 -0.49
CA THR A 105 3.06 13.04 -0.94
C THR A 105 2.97 13.34 -2.43
N ILE A 106 2.69 12.33 -3.26
CA ILE A 106 2.55 12.48 -4.71
C ILE A 106 1.37 13.40 -5.06
N GLN A 107 0.22 13.21 -4.43
CA GLN A 107 -0.95 14.07 -4.63
C GLN A 107 -0.65 15.53 -4.25
N SER A 108 0.02 15.76 -3.13
CA SER A 108 0.38 17.11 -2.67
C SER A 108 1.39 17.79 -3.61
N LEU A 109 2.41 17.07 -4.06
CA LEU A 109 3.38 17.57 -5.03
C LEU A 109 2.71 17.95 -6.36
N PHE A 110 1.82 17.11 -6.86
CA PHE A 110 1.08 17.37 -8.10
C PHE A 110 0.17 18.60 -7.99
N PHE A 111 -0.54 18.74 -6.87
CA PHE A 111 -1.37 19.92 -6.61
C PHE A 111 -0.55 21.22 -6.58
N ARG A 112 0.63 21.20 -5.98
CA ARG A 112 1.56 22.35 -5.97
C ARG A 112 2.07 22.72 -7.36
N ILE A 113 2.24 21.75 -8.26
CA ILE A 113 2.69 22.00 -9.63
C ILE A 113 1.60 22.65 -10.48
N ILE A 114 0.33 22.30 -10.26
CA ILE A 114 -0.80 22.81 -11.05
C ILE A 114 -1.22 24.23 -10.65
N ILE A 115 -1.05 24.60 -9.39
CA ILE A 115 -1.45 25.92 -8.86
C ILE A 115 -0.37 26.99 -9.07
N LYS A 116 0.86 26.59 -9.39
CA LYS A 116 1.91 27.49 -9.84
C LYS A 116 1.74 27.82 -11.32
#